data_AF-A0A9D7E5Z6-F1
#
_entry.id   AF-A0A9D7E5Z6-F1
#
_cell.length_a   1.000
_cell.length_b   1.000
_cell.length_c   1.000
_cell.angle_alpha   90.00
_cell.angle_beta   90.00
_cell.angle_gamma   90.00
#
_symmetry.space_group_name_H-M   'P 1'
#
loop_
_entity.id
_entity.type
_entity.pdbx_description
1 polymer ?
#
loop_
_entity_poly.entity_id
_entity_poly.type
_entity_poly.pdbx_seq_one_letter_code
_entity_poly.pdbx_strand_id
1 'polypeptide(L)'
;MAGTTVHGFLGYSPDLPVPTITQVLSGEAPANSPPIVVDKLPGEGFRYSGGGYCIMQQLMMDAKGAAFPDIMDELVLRPLGMTRSTYEQPLTGGRLKMAATGYVPDGSMTKGKRHTYPEMAAAGLWTTAADLAKYVIDLQRTYKGEKGAVLSKASAAMMLNEYKGPDAGVGVFLQTLQGEPYFEHGGWDEGFCAQFMAHRDKGYGVVVLINANQPDFYWELIRSVARAYDWEGYIPTYTKLENDIASLQKVSGRYRTGSDAFVTVSHKGTRLFKQTMEDEAVEIFRISDSTFISREDARPIQFKQAVGDSAARMLRLNENDGSVENGYPRMTDEEHIPFEFVLAGKPDEAVAAYRTLKSAAPEDEAVHEGRLNDFGYSLMATGKTVLARDIFYVNMHLYPKSSNVYDSYAEACLKNGEEELALVNYKKSFAMDPNNSNAARVIKELEGKKSRPE
;
A
#
# COMPACT_ATOMS: atom_id res chain seq x y z
N MET A 1 21.33 -8.22 -1.64
CA MET A 1 20.44 -7.18 -1.09
C MET A 1 20.70 -7.05 0.39
N ALA A 2 20.61 -5.82 0.90
CA ALA A 2 21.13 -5.46 2.20
C ALA A 2 20.23 -6.04 3.30
N GLY A 3 20.81 -6.85 4.19
CA GLY A 3 20.15 -7.34 5.39
C GLY A 3 19.96 -6.24 6.44
N THR A 4 19.77 -4.99 6.03
CA THR A 4 19.68 -3.80 6.89
C THR A 4 18.24 -3.38 7.16
N THR A 5 17.96 -2.89 8.37
CA THR A 5 16.64 -2.44 8.80
C THR A 5 16.27 -1.08 8.23
N VAL A 6 15.06 -0.64 8.62
CA VAL A 6 14.37 0.60 8.26
C VAL A 6 13.96 0.65 6.79
N HIS A 7 12.65 0.51 6.58
CA HIS A 7 12.02 0.53 5.25
C HIS A 7 11.99 1.95 4.67
N GLY A 8 11.51 2.93 5.44
CA GLY A 8 11.38 4.33 5.05
C GLY A 8 11.35 5.26 6.26
N PHE A 9 11.19 6.56 6.01
CA PHE A 9 11.33 7.62 7.02
C PHE A 9 10.11 8.56 7.00
N LEU A 10 9.72 9.08 8.17
CA LEU A 10 8.57 9.99 8.30
C LEU A 10 8.93 11.45 7.94
N GLY A 11 10.21 11.77 7.95
CA GLY A 11 10.70 13.13 7.83
C GLY A 11 10.41 13.97 9.08
N TYR A 12 10.80 15.24 9.00
CA TYR A 12 10.76 16.19 10.10
C TYR A 12 10.00 17.45 9.69
N SER A 13 8.85 17.71 10.33
CA SER A 13 8.14 18.98 10.15
C SER A 13 9.00 20.15 10.64
N PRO A 14 8.76 21.40 10.16
CA PRO A 14 9.65 22.53 10.48
C PRO A 14 9.81 22.88 11.96
N ASP A 15 8.91 22.39 12.83
CA ASP A 15 8.98 22.56 14.28
C ASP A 15 9.77 21.46 15.01
N LEU A 16 10.20 20.42 14.30
CA LEU A 16 10.99 19.33 14.88
C LEU A 16 12.50 19.55 14.67
N PRO A 17 13.34 19.16 15.63
CA PRO A 17 14.78 19.12 15.43
C PRO A 17 15.16 18.07 14.38
N VAL A 18 16.02 18.45 13.43
CA VAL A 18 16.49 17.55 12.36
C VAL A 18 17.79 16.86 12.81
N PRO A 19 17.88 15.52 12.80
CA PRO A 19 19.10 14.81 13.20
C PRO A 19 20.20 14.89 12.15
N THR A 20 21.43 14.61 12.57
CA THR A 20 22.50 14.25 11.64
C THR A 20 22.27 12.85 11.07
N ILE A 21 22.89 12.56 9.92
CA ILE A 21 22.86 11.21 9.35
C ILE A 21 23.43 10.14 10.32
N THR A 22 24.41 10.50 11.16
CA THR A 22 24.96 9.59 12.19
C THR A 22 23.95 9.28 13.29
N GLN A 23 23.15 10.28 13.71
CA GLN A 23 22.06 10.08 14.67
C GLN A 23 20.95 9.18 14.08
N VAL A 24 20.63 9.33 12.79
CA VAL A 24 19.70 8.42 12.11
C VAL A 24 20.24 6.99 12.09
N LEU A 25 21.52 6.81 11.76
CA LEU A 25 22.15 5.49 11.73
C LEU A 25 22.14 4.81 13.11
N SER A 26 22.43 5.55 14.18
CA SER A 26 22.42 5.04 15.56
C SER A 26 21.04 5.01 16.22
N GLY A 27 20.02 5.60 15.62
CA GLY A 27 18.69 5.78 16.23
C GLY A 27 18.70 6.73 17.43
N GLU A 28 19.74 7.57 17.57
CA GLU A 28 19.87 8.52 18.67
C GLU A 28 19.03 9.77 18.41
N ALA A 29 18.41 10.30 19.48
CA ALA A 29 17.64 11.53 19.39
C ALA A 29 18.47 12.67 18.75
N PRO A 30 17.88 13.47 17.85
CA PRO A 30 16.45 13.57 17.55
C PRO A 30 15.95 12.65 16.42
N ALA A 31 16.67 11.56 16.08
CA ALA A 31 16.15 10.58 15.13
C ALA A 31 14.77 10.07 15.56
N ASN A 32 13.85 9.93 14.59
CA ASN A 32 12.49 9.41 14.81
C ASN A 32 12.32 7.99 14.25
N SER A 33 13.42 7.39 13.76
CA SER A 33 13.50 6.01 13.32
C SER A 33 14.31 5.15 14.31
N PRO A 34 14.05 3.83 14.36
CA PRO A 34 14.95 2.88 15.02
C PRO A 34 16.37 2.91 14.42
N PRO A 35 17.38 2.38 15.14
CA PRO A 35 18.72 2.23 14.59
C PRO A 35 18.75 1.36 13.33
N ILE A 36 19.65 1.70 12.41
CA ILE A 36 19.87 0.94 11.19
C ILE A 36 20.89 -0.17 11.50
N VAL A 37 20.43 -1.41 11.52
CA VAL A 37 21.22 -2.59 11.89
C VAL A 37 21.12 -3.68 10.84
N VAL A 38 22.12 -4.56 10.78
CA VAL A 38 22.04 -5.79 10.00
C VAL A 38 21.36 -6.88 10.82
N ASP A 39 20.18 -7.31 10.41
CA ASP A 39 19.37 -8.34 11.09
C ASP A 39 19.06 -9.56 10.19
N LYS A 40 19.59 -9.57 8.96
CA LYS A 40 19.51 -10.70 8.01
C LYS A 40 20.85 -10.97 7.34
N LEU A 41 21.06 -12.21 6.90
CA LEU A 41 22.26 -12.56 6.14
C LEU A 41 22.24 -11.86 4.77
N PRO A 42 23.29 -11.12 4.39
CA PRO A 42 23.36 -10.49 3.07
C PRO A 42 23.20 -11.51 1.94
N GLY A 43 22.20 -11.31 1.09
CA GLY A 43 21.94 -12.20 -0.04
C GLY A 43 20.94 -13.34 0.22
N GLU A 44 20.38 -13.44 1.42
CA GLU A 44 19.33 -14.42 1.75
C GLU A 44 18.00 -14.16 1.02
N GLY A 45 17.69 -12.88 0.71
CA GLY A 45 16.51 -12.51 -0.07
C GLY A 45 16.41 -11.00 -0.32
N PHE A 46 15.37 -10.60 -1.07
CA PHE A 46 15.01 -9.19 -1.26
C PHE A 46 14.41 -8.62 0.03
N ARG A 47 14.87 -7.45 0.46
CA ARG A 47 14.16 -6.59 1.43
C ARG A 47 14.44 -5.15 1.09
N TYR A 48 13.38 -4.36 0.91
CA TYR A 48 13.49 -2.92 0.72
C TYR A 48 14.03 -2.26 2.00
N SER A 49 15.03 -1.39 1.86
CA SER A 49 15.70 -0.76 3.00
C SER A 49 16.19 0.64 2.64
N GLY A 50 15.44 1.67 3.04
CA GLY A 50 15.92 3.04 3.06
C GLY A 50 17.15 3.20 3.96
N GLY A 51 17.23 2.44 5.06
CA GLY A 51 18.41 2.43 5.93
C GLY A 51 19.70 2.02 5.22
N GLY A 52 19.63 1.09 4.27
CA GLY A 52 20.77 0.73 3.42
C GLY A 52 21.28 1.90 2.59
N TYR A 53 20.39 2.77 2.10
CA TYR A 53 20.76 4.00 1.39
C TYR A 53 21.36 5.07 2.33
N CYS A 54 20.94 5.14 3.60
CA CYS A 54 21.59 6.00 4.60
C CYS A 54 23.04 5.60 4.85
N ILE A 55 23.34 4.29 4.88
CA ILE A 55 24.72 3.80 4.97
C ILE A 55 25.52 4.25 3.74
N MET A 56 24.94 4.14 2.54
CA MET A 56 25.59 4.60 1.31
C MET A 56 25.83 6.12 1.30
N GLN A 57 24.89 6.91 1.81
CA GLN A 57 25.06 8.35 1.99
C GLN A 57 26.27 8.67 2.87
N GLN A 58 26.33 8.06 4.07
CA GLN A 58 27.45 8.27 4.99
C GLN A 58 28.77 7.83 4.37
N LEU A 59 28.80 6.67 3.72
CA LEU A 59 29.98 6.15 3.03
C LEU A 59 30.49 7.14 1.97
N MET A 60 29.59 7.73 1.18
CA MET A 60 29.95 8.71 0.16
C MET A 60 30.52 9.99 0.79
N MET A 61 29.92 10.46 1.88
CA MET A 61 30.40 11.63 2.63
C MET A 61 31.80 11.39 3.20
N ASP A 62 32.03 10.23 3.82
CA ASP A 62 33.33 9.86 4.38
C ASP A 62 34.40 9.71 3.30
N ALA A 63 34.06 9.08 2.18
CA ALA A 63 34.99 8.85 1.07
C ALA A 63 35.39 10.14 0.33
N LYS A 64 34.53 11.17 0.34
CA LYS A 64 34.77 12.44 -0.37
C LYS A 64 35.15 13.59 0.55
N GLY A 65 34.88 13.50 1.84
CA GLY A 65 35.06 14.60 2.78
C GLY A 65 34.18 15.82 2.46
N ALA A 66 33.00 15.60 1.87
CA ALA A 66 32.09 16.64 1.41
C ALA A 66 30.64 16.34 1.83
N ALA A 67 29.80 17.38 1.86
CA ALA A 67 28.38 17.21 2.17
C ALA A 67 27.67 16.47 1.03
N PHE A 68 26.69 15.63 1.35
CA PHE A 68 25.97 14.83 0.36
C PHE A 68 25.36 15.65 -0.80
N PRO A 69 24.74 16.84 -0.57
CA PRO A 69 24.25 17.67 -1.66
C PRO A 69 25.32 18.10 -2.64
N ASP A 70 26.54 18.40 -2.18
CA ASP A 70 27.66 18.81 -3.02
C ASP A 70 28.17 17.63 -3.86
N ILE A 71 28.26 16.44 -3.24
CA ILE A 71 28.66 15.21 -3.93
C ILE A 71 27.68 14.89 -5.05
N MET A 72 26.38 14.96 -4.78
CA MET A 72 25.35 14.64 -5.78
C MET A 72 25.24 15.71 -6.87
N ASP A 73 25.45 16.98 -6.55
CA ASP A 73 25.49 18.04 -7.56
C ASP A 73 26.67 17.85 -8.51
N GLU A 74 27.87 17.56 -8.00
CA GLU A 74 29.08 17.34 -8.79
C GLU A 74 29.00 16.09 -9.66
N LEU A 75 28.59 14.96 -9.07
CA LEU A 75 28.73 13.64 -9.72
C LEU A 75 27.51 13.25 -10.55
N VAL A 76 26.33 13.82 -10.29
CA VAL A 76 25.06 13.36 -10.88
C VAL A 76 24.27 14.50 -11.49
N LEU A 77 23.83 15.47 -10.68
CA LEU A 77 22.84 16.45 -11.13
C LEU A 77 23.40 17.40 -12.19
N ARG A 78 24.59 17.96 -11.98
CA ARG A 78 25.22 18.88 -12.93
C ARG A 78 25.63 18.19 -14.24
N PRO A 79 26.26 16.99 -14.23
CA PRO A 79 26.52 16.23 -15.46
C PRO A 79 25.27 15.91 -16.27
N LEU A 80 24.14 15.62 -15.61
CA LEU A 80 22.85 15.37 -16.27
C LEU A 80 22.09 16.64 -16.66
N GLY A 81 22.59 17.82 -16.27
CA GLY A 81 21.90 19.10 -16.50
C GLY A 81 20.59 19.23 -15.72
N MET A 82 20.46 18.57 -14.57
CA MET A 82 19.30 18.63 -13.68
C MET A 82 19.33 19.90 -12.81
N THR A 83 19.24 21.08 -13.45
CA THR A 83 19.50 22.39 -12.82
C THR A 83 18.42 22.85 -11.85
N ARG A 84 17.28 22.16 -11.78
CA ARG A 84 16.17 22.40 -10.84
C ARG A 84 16.04 21.28 -9.81
N SER A 85 17.07 20.45 -9.66
CA SER A 85 17.14 19.39 -8.67
C SER A 85 18.18 19.68 -7.59
N THR A 86 17.96 19.18 -6.37
CA THR A 86 18.93 19.26 -5.28
C THR A 86 18.63 18.25 -4.18
N TYR A 87 19.65 17.84 -3.43
CA TYR A 87 19.52 17.10 -2.17
C TYR A 87 19.61 18.00 -0.93
N GLU A 88 19.61 19.33 -1.10
CA GLU A 88 19.63 20.29 0.01
C GLU A 88 18.42 20.10 0.93
N GLN A 89 18.70 19.87 2.22
CA GLN A 89 17.71 19.59 3.26
C GLN A 89 18.07 20.38 4.54
N PRO A 90 17.24 21.35 5.00
CA PRO A 90 16.03 21.85 4.35
C PRO A 90 16.35 22.73 3.13
N LEU A 91 15.40 22.87 2.20
CA LEU A 91 15.52 23.83 1.11
C LEU A 91 15.59 25.28 1.63
N THR A 92 16.43 26.10 1.00
CA THR A 92 16.52 27.54 1.32
C THR A 92 16.31 28.44 0.10
N GLY A 93 16.20 29.75 0.35
CA GLY A 93 16.27 30.80 -0.67
C GLY A 93 15.27 30.67 -1.83
N GLY A 94 15.76 30.80 -3.06
CA GLY A 94 14.95 30.73 -4.28
C GLY A 94 14.33 29.35 -4.54
N ARG A 95 15.01 28.27 -4.14
CA ARG A 95 14.50 26.90 -4.29
C ARG A 95 13.28 26.67 -3.42
N LEU A 96 13.31 27.14 -2.18
CA LEU A 96 12.17 27.05 -1.25
C LEU A 96 10.90 27.74 -1.80
N LYS A 97 11.05 28.84 -2.57
CA LYS A 97 9.94 29.56 -3.22
C LYS A 97 9.30 28.79 -4.38
N MET A 98 10.06 27.91 -5.03
CA MET A 98 9.57 27.07 -6.13
C MET A 98 9.02 25.72 -5.66
N ALA A 99 9.33 25.31 -4.43
CA ALA A 99 8.89 24.03 -3.88
C ALA A 99 7.38 24.02 -3.63
N ALA A 100 6.75 22.94 -4.05
CA ALA A 100 5.32 22.70 -3.86
C ALA A 100 4.95 22.59 -2.36
N THR A 101 3.65 22.70 -2.09
CA THR A 101 3.06 22.37 -0.79
C THR A 101 2.53 20.95 -0.87
N GLY A 102 2.89 20.11 0.09
CA GLY A 102 2.39 18.74 0.19
C GLY A 102 1.01 18.70 0.84
N TYR A 103 0.21 17.69 0.46
CA TYR A 103 -1.14 17.47 0.97
C TYR A 103 -1.33 16.00 1.38
N VAL A 104 -1.90 15.79 2.56
CA VAL A 104 -2.22 14.44 3.06
C VAL A 104 -3.59 13.98 2.49
N PRO A 105 -3.96 12.69 2.60
CA PRO A 105 -5.13 12.14 1.90
C PRO A 105 -6.48 12.82 2.20
N ASP A 106 -6.64 13.48 3.35
CA ASP A 106 -7.85 14.24 3.70
C ASP A 106 -7.95 15.62 3.00
N GLY A 107 -6.94 15.99 2.21
CA GLY A 107 -6.84 17.25 1.49
C GLY A 107 -6.26 18.41 2.30
N SER A 108 -5.92 18.20 3.58
CA SER A 108 -5.22 19.19 4.38
C SER A 108 -3.74 19.30 4.00
N MET A 109 -3.15 20.48 4.25
CA MET A 109 -1.73 20.70 3.98
C MET A 109 -0.88 19.93 4.98
N THR A 110 0.20 19.31 4.49
CA THR A 110 1.27 18.81 5.34
C THR A 110 1.76 19.92 6.27
N LYS A 111 2.03 19.58 7.53
CA LYS A 111 2.46 20.54 8.55
C LYS A 111 3.72 21.28 8.09
N GLY A 112 3.65 22.62 8.06
CA GLY A 112 4.76 23.44 7.57
C GLY A 112 5.00 23.34 6.06
N LYS A 113 4.01 22.82 5.30
CA LYS A 113 3.97 22.64 3.85
C LYS A 113 4.84 21.52 3.28
N ARG A 114 5.83 21.03 4.03
CA ARG A 114 6.80 20.00 3.64
C ARG A 114 7.65 19.59 4.84
N HIS A 115 8.12 18.36 4.83
CA HIS A 115 9.09 17.86 5.81
C HIS A 115 10.53 18.00 5.29
N THR A 116 11.49 17.90 6.21
CA THR A 116 12.93 17.77 5.94
C THR A 116 13.34 16.32 6.10
N TYR A 117 14.20 15.81 5.23
CA TYR A 117 14.65 14.41 5.22
C TYR A 117 16.18 14.34 5.21
N PRO A 118 16.85 14.24 6.38
CA PRO A 118 18.31 14.09 6.46
C PRO A 118 18.82 12.77 5.86
N GLU A 119 17.92 11.80 5.65
CA GLU A 119 18.11 10.55 4.92
C GLU A 119 18.12 10.76 3.40
N MET A 120 18.96 11.70 2.96
CA MET A 120 18.95 12.26 1.62
C MET A 120 19.04 11.23 0.50
N ALA A 121 19.88 10.21 0.63
CA ALA A 121 20.01 9.16 -0.38
C ALA A 121 18.75 8.27 -0.48
N ALA A 122 17.95 8.18 0.58
CA ALA A 122 16.72 7.40 0.62
C ALA A 122 15.49 8.24 0.20
N ALA A 123 15.43 9.51 0.61
CA ALA A 123 14.21 10.33 0.54
C ALA A 123 14.46 11.85 0.32
N GLY A 124 15.66 12.27 -0.06
CA GLY A 124 16.02 13.71 0.00
C GLY A 124 15.90 14.52 -1.28
N LEU A 125 15.64 13.90 -2.43
CA LEU A 125 15.74 14.58 -3.72
C LEU A 125 14.54 15.50 -3.98
N TRP A 126 14.77 16.81 -3.96
CA TRP A 126 13.87 17.78 -4.57
C TRP A 126 14.15 17.85 -6.07
N THR A 127 13.12 17.69 -6.91
CA THR A 127 13.30 17.65 -8.37
C THR A 127 12.06 18.14 -9.12
N THR A 128 12.16 18.14 -10.45
CA THR A 128 11.03 18.33 -11.37
C THR A 128 10.90 17.12 -12.28
N ALA A 129 9.71 16.89 -12.86
CA ALA A 129 9.50 15.78 -13.78
C ALA A 129 10.46 15.85 -14.99
N ALA A 130 10.73 17.06 -15.50
CA ALA A 130 11.66 17.27 -16.60
C ALA A 130 13.11 16.93 -16.25
N ASP A 131 13.56 17.23 -15.04
CA ASP A 131 14.93 16.89 -14.61
C ASP A 131 15.08 15.41 -14.31
N LEU A 132 14.10 14.80 -13.63
CA LEU A 132 14.14 13.36 -13.40
C LEU A 132 14.04 12.56 -14.71
N ALA A 133 13.33 13.08 -15.72
CA ALA A 133 13.33 12.48 -17.06
C ALA A 133 14.71 12.48 -17.73
N LYS A 134 15.58 13.46 -17.46
CA LYS A 134 16.96 13.47 -17.99
C LYS A 134 17.77 12.29 -17.46
N TYR A 135 17.61 11.96 -16.18
CA TYR A 135 18.20 10.77 -15.59
C TYR A 135 17.72 9.49 -16.27
N VAL A 136 16.40 9.35 -16.46
CA VAL A 136 15.79 8.18 -17.12
C VAL A 136 16.31 8.03 -18.57
N ILE A 137 16.38 9.13 -19.32
CA ILE A 137 16.87 9.16 -20.70
C ILE A 137 18.36 8.78 -20.76
N ASP A 138 19.21 9.36 -19.88
CA ASP A 138 20.64 9.03 -19.84
C ASP A 138 20.87 7.55 -19.54
N LEU A 139 20.09 6.98 -18.60
CA LEU A 139 20.15 5.57 -18.26
C LEU A 139 19.79 4.67 -19.45
N GLN A 140 18.69 4.96 -20.18
CA GLN A 140 18.30 4.23 -21.39
C GLN A 140 19.38 4.29 -22.48
N ARG A 141 19.93 5.49 -22.74
CA ARG A 141 20.97 5.70 -23.77
C ARG A 141 22.26 4.97 -23.41
N THR A 142 22.69 5.08 -22.15
CA THR A 142 23.89 4.41 -21.63
C THR A 142 23.76 2.90 -21.73
N TYR A 143 22.59 2.36 -21.39
CA TYR A 143 22.32 0.92 -21.52
C TYR A 143 22.42 0.44 -22.96
N LYS A 144 21.90 1.22 -23.93
CA LYS A 144 22.04 0.97 -25.38
C LYS A 144 23.48 1.08 -25.90
N GLY A 145 24.42 1.58 -25.08
CA GLY A 145 25.83 1.70 -25.40
C GLY A 145 26.24 3.06 -25.94
N GLU A 146 25.36 4.07 -25.84
CA GLU A 146 25.78 5.45 -26.02
C GLU A 146 26.64 5.91 -24.84
N LYS A 147 27.39 7.00 -25.03
CA LYS A 147 28.20 7.59 -23.96
C LYS A 147 27.28 8.26 -22.94
N GLY A 148 27.15 7.64 -21.76
CA GLY A 148 26.44 8.19 -20.62
C GLY A 148 27.12 9.41 -20.01
N ALA A 149 26.32 10.29 -19.39
CA ALA A 149 26.81 11.45 -18.66
C ALA A 149 27.38 11.07 -17.29
N VAL A 150 26.80 10.04 -16.63
CA VAL A 150 27.15 9.64 -15.26
C VAL A 150 27.59 8.18 -15.19
N LEU A 151 26.82 7.27 -15.77
CA LEU A 151 27.03 5.84 -15.62
C LEU A 151 27.87 5.24 -16.74
N SER A 152 28.60 4.17 -16.41
CA SER A 152 29.15 3.28 -17.42
C SER A 152 28.07 2.35 -17.99
N LYS A 153 28.28 1.79 -19.17
CA LYS A 153 27.39 0.75 -19.73
C LYS A 153 27.23 -0.45 -18.78
N ALA A 154 28.30 -0.85 -18.10
CA ALA A 154 28.26 -1.96 -17.15
C ALA A 154 27.40 -1.62 -15.91
N SER A 155 27.51 -0.40 -15.40
CA SER A 155 26.68 0.08 -14.28
C SER A 155 25.21 0.19 -14.69
N ALA A 156 24.91 0.77 -15.86
CA ALA A 156 23.56 0.81 -16.39
C ALA A 156 22.94 -0.59 -16.56
N ALA A 157 23.75 -1.57 -16.98
CA ALA A 157 23.31 -2.96 -17.08
C ALA A 157 23.01 -3.62 -15.72
N MET A 158 23.70 -3.22 -14.64
CA MET A 158 23.33 -3.68 -13.29
C MET A 158 22.01 -3.07 -12.79
N MET A 159 21.65 -1.88 -13.29
CA MET A 159 20.37 -1.25 -12.95
C MET A 159 19.22 -1.85 -13.75
N LEU A 160 19.40 -2.12 -15.04
CA LEU A 160 18.30 -2.52 -15.94
C LEU A 160 18.17 -4.03 -16.21
N ASN A 161 18.98 -4.84 -15.56
CA ASN A 161 18.87 -6.30 -15.56
C ASN A 161 18.67 -6.81 -14.14
N GLU A 162 18.01 -7.96 -14.01
CA GLU A 162 17.78 -8.61 -12.72
C GLU A 162 19.09 -8.81 -11.97
N TYR A 163 19.10 -8.37 -10.72
CA TYR A 163 20.26 -8.46 -9.85
C TYR A 163 19.88 -9.05 -8.49
N LYS A 164 20.10 -10.36 -8.35
CA LYS A 164 19.95 -11.14 -7.11
C LYS A 164 18.54 -11.13 -6.49
N GLY A 165 17.49 -11.21 -7.31
CA GLY A 165 16.08 -11.40 -6.92
C GLY A 165 15.17 -11.12 -8.12
N PRO A 166 13.93 -11.63 -8.13
CA PRO A 166 12.99 -11.30 -9.20
C PRO A 166 12.70 -9.79 -9.20
N ASP A 167 12.51 -9.23 -10.39
CA ASP A 167 11.92 -7.90 -10.59
C ASP A 167 12.69 -6.70 -9.97
N ALA A 168 13.98 -6.85 -9.70
CA ALA A 168 14.81 -5.77 -9.14
C ALA A 168 16.20 -5.68 -9.77
N GLY A 169 16.60 -4.46 -10.12
CA GLY A 169 17.98 -4.10 -10.44
C GLY A 169 18.63 -3.29 -9.32
N VAL A 170 19.83 -2.76 -9.58
CA VAL A 170 20.48 -1.85 -8.63
C VAL A 170 19.80 -0.48 -8.66
N GLY A 171 18.87 -0.23 -7.74
CA GLY A 171 18.24 1.08 -7.54
C GLY A 171 16.98 1.35 -8.35
N VAL A 172 16.50 0.39 -9.14
CA VAL A 172 15.21 0.43 -9.84
C VAL A 172 14.52 -0.93 -9.74
N PHE A 173 13.21 -0.93 -9.89
CA PHE A 173 12.43 -2.15 -10.08
C PHE A 173 12.27 -2.43 -11.57
N LEU A 174 12.14 -3.71 -11.90
CA LEU A 174 11.98 -4.20 -13.26
C LEU A 174 10.60 -4.81 -13.39
N GLN A 175 9.94 -4.56 -14.52
CA GLN A 175 8.66 -5.15 -14.83
C GLN A 175 8.68 -5.69 -16.26
N THR A 176 7.96 -6.79 -16.48
CA THR A 176 7.68 -7.29 -17.83
C THR A 176 6.17 -7.22 -18.06
N LEU A 177 5.73 -6.31 -18.94
CA LEU A 177 4.32 -6.10 -19.25
C LEU A 177 4.04 -6.61 -20.65
N GLN A 178 3.22 -7.67 -20.77
CA GLN A 178 2.92 -8.32 -22.06
C GLN A 178 4.18 -8.68 -22.88
N GLY A 179 5.25 -9.11 -22.20
CA GLY A 179 6.53 -9.44 -22.81
C GLY A 179 7.49 -8.25 -23.05
N GLU A 180 7.06 -7.03 -22.74
CA GLU A 180 7.87 -5.82 -22.92
C GLU A 180 8.59 -5.40 -21.62
N PRO A 181 9.89 -5.08 -21.67
CA PRO A 181 10.70 -4.78 -20.49
C PRO A 181 10.60 -3.31 -20.08
N TYR A 182 10.15 -3.08 -18.85
CA TYR A 182 10.06 -1.78 -18.19
C TYR A 182 10.96 -1.73 -16.97
N PHE A 183 11.34 -0.51 -16.59
CA PHE A 183 11.95 -0.23 -15.31
C PHE A 183 11.30 1.01 -14.69
N GLU A 184 11.27 1.03 -13.37
CA GLU A 184 10.56 2.05 -12.61
C GLU A 184 11.15 2.26 -11.22
N HIS A 185 10.73 3.35 -10.58
CA HIS A 185 10.85 3.50 -9.15
C HIS A 185 9.81 4.51 -8.65
N GLY A 186 9.19 4.19 -7.52
CA GLY A 186 8.25 5.07 -6.84
C GLY A 186 8.90 5.89 -5.73
N GLY A 187 8.18 6.90 -5.24
CA GLY A 187 8.60 7.69 -4.09
C GLY A 187 7.40 8.10 -3.26
N TRP A 188 7.59 8.11 -1.94
CA TRP A 188 6.55 8.48 -0.99
C TRP A 188 7.15 9.24 0.19
N ASP A 189 6.80 10.52 0.29
CA ASP A 189 7.08 11.37 1.44
C ASP A 189 5.76 11.98 1.93
N GLU A 190 5.77 12.56 3.14
CA GLU A 190 4.57 13.18 3.70
C GLU A 190 4.10 14.34 2.82
N GLY A 191 2.92 14.17 2.20
CA GLY A 191 2.33 15.10 1.27
C GLY A 191 2.76 14.96 -0.18
N PHE A 192 3.55 13.95 -0.56
CA PHE A 192 4.09 13.80 -1.91
C PHE A 192 4.15 12.32 -2.33
N CYS A 193 3.82 12.04 -3.60
CA CYS A 193 4.15 10.78 -4.23
C CYS A 193 4.73 10.99 -5.63
N ALA A 194 5.58 10.07 -6.06
CA ALA A 194 6.26 10.13 -7.34
C ALA A 194 6.29 8.74 -7.97
N GLN A 195 6.28 8.70 -9.30
CA GLN A 195 6.55 7.49 -10.07
C GLN A 195 7.25 7.90 -11.37
N PHE A 196 8.29 7.18 -11.75
CA PHE A 196 8.67 7.12 -13.15
C PHE A 196 8.52 5.70 -13.66
N MET A 197 8.21 5.58 -14.94
CA MET A 197 8.22 4.31 -15.65
C MET A 197 8.75 4.52 -17.06
N ALA A 198 9.65 3.64 -17.48
CA ALA A 198 10.24 3.73 -18.81
C ALA A 198 10.48 2.36 -19.40
N HIS A 199 10.29 2.28 -20.72
CA HIS A 199 10.61 1.07 -21.46
C HIS A 199 12.12 0.98 -21.63
N ARG A 200 12.74 -0.15 -21.26
CA ARG A 200 14.20 -0.31 -21.30
C ARG A 200 14.77 -0.06 -22.69
N ASP A 201 14.18 -0.69 -23.70
CA ASP A 201 14.76 -0.77 -25.05
C ASP A 201 14.16 0.20 -26.09
N LYS A 202 12.92 0.68 -25.94
CA LYS A 202 12.23 1.47 -26.97
C LYS A 202 12.33 2.99 -26.80
N GLY A 203 12.94 3.47 -25.71
CA GLY A 203 13.32 4.89 -25.54
C GLY A 203 12.17 5.83 -25.21
N TYR A 204 11.04 5.31 -24.75
CA TYR A 204 9.95 6.10 -24.17
C TYR A 204 9.82 5.84 -22.67
N GLY A 205 9.18 6.78 -21.99
CA GLY A 205 8.94 6.74 -20.55
C GLY A 205 8.16 7.96 -20.09
N VAL A 206 7.76 7.96 -18.83
CA VAL A 206 6.99 9.03 -18.19
C VAL A 206 7.49 9.22 -16.76
N VAL A 207 7.45 10.47 -16.31
CA VAL A 207 7.69 10.84 -14.92
C VAL A 207 6.47 11.60 -14.41
N VAL A 208 5.92 11.15 -13.29
CA VAL A 208 4.76 11.73 -12.62
C VAL A 208 5.17 12.12 -11.20
N LEU A 209 4.98 13.39 -10.85
CA LEU A 209 5.19 13.92 -9.50
C LEU A 209 3.88 14.54 -9.02
N ILE A 210 3.41 14.12 -7.85
CA ILE A 210 2.15 14.58 -7.25
C ILE A 210 2.46 15.13 -5.88
N ASN A 211 1.95 16.32 -5.57
CA ASN A 211 2.05 16.94 -4.26
C ASN A 211 0.88 16.53 -3.34
N ALA A 212 0.46 15.27 -3.43
CA ALA A 212 -0.51 14.65 -2.56
C ALA A 212 -0.22 13.16 -2.46
N ASN A 213 -0.48 12.55 -1.31
CA ASN A 213 -0.34 11.10 -1.11
C ASN A 213 -1.51 10.33 -1.76
N GLN A 214 -1.55 10.29 -3.09
CA GLN A 214 -2.59 9.62 -3.90
C GLN A 214 -1.94 8.73 -4.98
N PRO A 215 -1.47 7.52 -4.61
CA PRO A 215 -0.68 6.68 -5.50
C PRO A 215 -1.47 6.14 -6.69
N ASP A 216 -2.75 5.82 -6.48
CA ASP A 216 -3.60 5.25 -7.54
C ASP A 216 -3.72 6.20 -8.74
N PHE A 217 -3.66 7.51 -8.48
CA PHE A 217 -3.76 8.53 -9.52
C PHE A 217 -2.53 8.54 -10.46
N TYR A 218 -1.31 8.26 -9.97
CA TYR A 218 -0.17 8.23 -10.90
C TYR A 218 -0.28 7.05 -11.87
N TRP A 219 -0.82 5.89 -11.46
CA TRP A 219 -1.04 4.76 -12.37
C TRP A 219 -2.04 5.10 -13.48
N GLU A 220 -3.09 5.85 -13.17
CA GLU A 220 -4.03 6.36 -14.18
C GLU A 220 -3.36 7.31 -15.17
N LEU A 221 -2.49 8.19 -14.70
CA LEU A 221 -1.73 9.11 -15.56
C LEU A 221 -0.77 8.36 -16.47
N ILE A 222 -0.04 7.36 -15.95
CA ILE A 222 0.87 6.53 -16.74
C ILE A 222 0.10 5.78 -17.82
N ARG A 223 -1.02 5.13 -17.48
CA ARG A 223 -1.91 4.49 -18.47
C ARG A 223 -2.43 5.48 -19.51
N SER A 224 -2.76 6.70 -19.11
CA SER A 224 -3.23 7.73 -20.03
C SER A 224 -2.14 8.16 -21.02
N VAL A 225 -0.89 8.32 -20.56
CA VAL A 225 0.27 8.61 -21.41
C VAL A 225 0.55 7.43 -22.34
N ALA A 226 0.60 6.21 -21.80
CA ALA A 226 0.81 5.00 -22.60
C ALA A 226 -0.25 4.85 -23.70
N ARG A 227 -1.51 5.20 -23.42
CA ARG A 227 -2.59 5.23 -24.41
C ARG A 227 -2.40 6.32 -25.46
N ALA A 228 -2.05 7.53 -25.03
CA ALA A 228 -1.93 8.69 -25.92
C ALA A 228 -0.73 8.56 -26.89
N TYR A 229 0.29 7.80 -26.51
CA TYR A 229 1.51 7.57 -27.28
C TYR A 229 1.64 6.13 -27.79
N ASP A 230 0.55 5.35 -27.77
CA ASP A 230 0.48 3.98 -28.28
C ASP A 230 1.64 3.08 -27.82
N TRP A 231 1.93 3.05 -26.50
CA TRP A 231 2.95 2.18 -25.94
C TRP A 231 2.62 0.72 -26.20
N GLU A 232 3.46 0.06 -26.99
CA GLU A 232 3.29 -1.33 -27.38
C GLU A 232 3.23 -2.25 -26.16
N GLY A 233 2.19 -3.10 -26.10
CA GLY A 233 2.00 -4.08 -25.04
C GLY A 233 1.70 -3.50 -23.66
N TYR A 234 1.61 -2.17 -23.49
CA TYR A 234 1.44 -1.58 -22.16
C TYR A 234 0.00 -1.72 -21.65
N ILE A 235 -0.98 -1.34 -22.48
CA ILE A 235 -2.39 -1.43 -22.11
C ILE A 235 -2.96 -2.69 -22.76
N PRO A 236 -3.32 -3.71 -21.98
CA PRO A 236 -3.90 -4.91 -22.55
C PRO A 236 -5.25 -4.55 -23.19
N THR A 237 -5.43 -4.95 -24.44
CA THR A 237 -6.69 -4.77 -25.16
C THR A 237 -7.39 -6.11 -25.27
N TYR A 238 -8.62 -6.17 -24.77
CA TYR A 238 -9.42 -7.38 -24.77
C TYR A 238 -10.64 -7.23 -25.67
N THR A 239 -10.96 -8.29 -26.40
CA THR A 239 -12.25 -8.39 -27.10
C THR A 239 -13.29 -8.91 -26.11
N LYS A 240 -14.29 -8.08 -25.80
CA LYS A 240 -15.43 -8.52 -25.00
C LYS A 240 -16.20 -9.59 -25.77
N LEU A 241 -16.42 -10.73 -25.12
CA LEU A 241 -17.32 -11.78 -25.58
C LEU A 241 -18.68 -11.62 -24.90
N GLU A 242 -19.74 -11.92 -25.65
CA GLU A 242 -21.08 -11.95 -25.08
C GLU A 242 -21.31 -13.21 -24.23
N ASN A 243 -22.17 -13.08 -23.24
CA ASN A 243 -22.53 -14.17 -22.33
C ASN A 243 -23.89 -14.76 -22.70
N ASP A 244 -24.04 -16.05 -22.42
CA ASP A 244 -25.32 -16.74 -22.35
C ASP A 244 -25.63 -17.09 -20.89
N ILE A 245 -26.91 -17.22 -20.55
CA ILE A 245 -27.32 -17.46 -19.15
C ILE A 245 -26.78 -18.79 -18.61
N ALA A 246 -26.68 -19.83 -19.44
CA ALA A 246 -26.24 -21.14 -19.00
C ALA A 246 -24.75 -21.15 -18.64
N SER A 247 -23.90 -20.41 -19.36
CA SER A 247 -22.50 -20.22 -18.98
C SER A 247 -22.35 -19.40 -17.70
N LEU A 248 -23.16 -18.34 -17.52
CA LEU A 248 -23.13 -17.55 -16.29
C LEU A 248 -23.56 -18.34 -15.05
N GLN A 249 -24.53 -19.23 -15.16
CA GLN A 249 -24.96 -20.10 -14.06
C GLN A 249 -23.85 -21.04 -13.57
N LYS A 250 -22.96 -21.48 -14.47
CA LYS A 250 -21.83 -22.35 -14.10
C LYS A 250 -20.79 -21.63 -13.24
N VAL A 251 -20.61 -20.32 -13.45
CA VAL A 251 -19.61 -19.50 -12.75
C VAL A 251 -20.19 -18.65 -11.62
N SER A 252 -21.51 -18.53 -11.53
CA SER A 252 -22.18 -17.81 -10.43
C SER A 252 -22.10 -18.65 -9.16
N GLY A 253 -21.77 -18.04 -8.02
CA GLY A 253 -21.64 -18.70 -6.73
C GLY A 253 -20.79 -17.89 -5.75
N ARG A 254 -20.65 -18.40 -4.52
CA ARG A 254 -19.71 -17.88 -3.52
C ARG A 254 -18.39 -18.62 -3.62
N TYR A 255 -17.27 -17.92 -3.58
CA TYR A 255 -15.93 -18.49 -3.68
C TYR A 255 -15.09 -18.09 -2.47
N ARG A 256 -14.63 -19.07 -1.70
CA ARG A 256 -13.90 -18.83 -0.46
C ARG A 256 -12.49 -18.30 -0.74
N THR A 257 -12.19 -17.10 -0.25
CA THR A 257 -10.88 -16.44 -0.41
C THR A 257 -10.05 -16.44 0.87
N GLY A 258 -10.63 -16.81 2.01
CA GLY A 258 -9.95 -16.99 3.29
C GLY A 258 -10.86 -17.73 4.29
N SER A 259 -10.38 -17.88 5.53
CA SER A 259 -11.16 -18.43 6.65
C SER A 259 -12.38 -17.56 6.98
N ASP A 260 -12.27 -16.25 6.74
CA ASP A 260 -13.28 -15.25 7.03
C ASP A 260 -13.50 -14.27 5.88
N ALA A 261 -13.30 -14.73 4.64
CA ALA A 261 -13.54 -13.93 3.43
C ALA A 261 -14.02 -14.79 2.26
N PHE A 262 -14.93 -14.23 1.46
CA PHE A 262 -15.34 -14.80 0.17
C PHE A 262 -15.66 -13.70 -0.85
N VAL A 263 -15.81 -14.16 -2.09
CA VAL A 263 -16.29 -13.35 -3.22
C VAL A 263 -17.58 -13.97 -3.74
N THR A 264 -18.61 -13.14 -3.95
CA THR A 264 -19.83 -13.53 -4.64
C THR A 264 -19.71 -13.20 -6.12
N VAL A 265 -20.03 -14.17 -6.97
CA VAL A 265 -20.22 -13.98 -8.40
C VAL A 265 -21.70 -14.18 -8.71
N SER A 266 -22.36 -13.16 -9.24
CA SER A 266 -23.80 -13.18 -9.53
C SER A 266 -24.09 -12.54 -10.88
N HIS A 267 -25.25 -12.83 -11.48
CA HIS A 267 -25.61 -12.29 -12.79
C HIS A 267 -26.98 -11.60 -12.80
N LYS A 268 -27.11 -10.57 -13.64
CA LYS A 268 -28.38 -9.90 -13.95
C LYS A 268 -28.57 -9.87 -15.46
N GLY A 269 -29.44 -10.75 -15.98
CA GLY A 269 -29.51 -11.01 -17.41
C GLY A 269 -28.20 -11.65 -17.90
N THR A 270 -27.59 -11.06 -18.93
CA THR A 270 -26.30 -11.48 -19.52
C THR A 270 -25.08 -10.76 -18.92
N ARG A 271 -25.28 -9.94 -17.89
CA ARG A 271 -24.20 -9.22 -17.19
C ARG A 271 -23.80 -9.99 -15.94
N LEU A 272 -22.49 -10.14 -15.72
CA LEU A 272 -21.91 -10.85 -14.58
C LEU A 272 -21.23 -9.84 -13.65
N PHE A 273 -21.38 -10.05 -12.34
CA PHE A 273 -20.89 -9.16 -11.30
C PHE A 273 -20.08 -9.95 -10.29
N LYS A 274 -19.03 -9.32 -9.78
CA LYS A 274 -18.22 -9.77 -8.66
C LYS A 274 -18.44 -8.82 -7.50
N GLN A 275 -18.67 -9.36 -6.32
CA GLN A 275 -18.79 -8.59 -5.09
C GLN A 275 -17.89 -9.21 -4.03
N THR A 276 -17.03 -8.41 -3.42
CA THR A 276 -16.23 -8.83 -2.26
C THR A 276 -17.00 -8.40 -1.01
N MET A 277 -17.47 -9.36 -0.22
CA MET A 277 -18.16 -9.10 1.05
C MET A 277 -19.21 -7.98 0.94
N GLU A 278 -19.00 -6.85 1.62
CA GLU A 278 -19.91 -5.72 1.71
C GLU A 278 -19.59 -4.56 0.74
N ASP A 279 -18.62 -4.75 -0.16
CA ASP A 279 -18.30 -3.77 -1.20
C ASP A 279 -19.37 -3.72 -2.29
N GLU A 280 -19.30 -2.69 -3.13
CA GLU A 280 -20.17 -2.59 -4.29
C GLU A 280 -19.85 -3.69 -5.32
N ALA A 281 -20.91 -4.17 -5.99
CA ALA A 281 -20.75 -5.19 -7.02
C ALA A 281 -20.17 -4.58 -8.30
N VAL A 282 -19.01 -5.08 -8.72
CA VAL A 282 -18.31 -4.64 -9.93
C VAL A 282 -18.65 -5.55 -11.09
N GLU A 283 -18.98 -4.97 -12.25
CA GLU A 283 -19.23 -5.75 -13.46
C GLU A 283 -17.94 -6.37 -14.00
N ILE A 284 -18.01 -7.67 -14.35
CA ILE A 284 -16.92 -8.40 -14.98
C ILE A 284 -17.32 -8.84 -16.40
N PHE A 285 -16.40 -8.66 -17.33
CA PHE A 285 -16.56 -8.89 -18.77
C PHE A 285 -15.83 -10.16 -19.19
N ARG A 286 -16.53 -11.03 -19.92
CA ARG A 286 -15.95 -12.24 -20.49
C ARG A 286 -15.01 -11.88 -21.64
N ILE A 287 -13.81 -12.47 -21.63
CA ILE A 287 -12.79 -12.27 -22.68
C ILE A 287 -12.30 -13.59 -23.29
N SER A 288 -12.66 -14.72 -22.68
CA SER A 288 -12.44 -16.08 -23.20
C SER A 288 -13.52 -17.04 -22.67
N ASP A 289 -13.41 -18.34 -22.93
CA ASP A 289 -14.35 -19.34 -22.39
C ASP A 289 -14.34 -19.46 -20.87
N SER A 290 -13.25 -19.04 -20.21
CA SER A 290 -13.10 -19.16 -18.76
C SER A 290 -12.64 -17.89 -18.08
N THR A 291 -12.19 -16.87 -18.83
CA THR A 291 -11.54 -15.68 -18.28
C THR A 291 -12.43 -14.45 -18.36
N PHE A 292 -12.45 -13.70 -17.27
CA PHE A 292 -13.20 -12.47 -17.07
C PHE A 292 -12.28 -11.38 -16.51
N ILE A 293 -12.60 -10.12 -16.79
CA ILE A 293 -11.86 -8.93 -16.31
C ILE A 293 -12.85 -7.88 -15.83
N SER A 294 -12.42 -6.90 -15.03
CA SER A 294 -13.23 -5.72 -14.71
C SER A 294 -12.59 -4.46 -15.27
N ARG A 295 -13.31 -3.33 -15.22
CA ARG A 295 -12.75 -2.01 -15.56
C ARG A 295 -11.97 -1.37 -14.41
N GLU A 296 -12.24 -1.80 -13.18
CA GLU A 296 -11.69 -1.22 -11.95
C GLU A 296 -10.45 -1.98 -11.48
N ASP A 297 -10.39 -3.28 -11.77
CA ASP A 297 -9.29 -4.21 -11.49
C ASP A 297 -9.01 -5.02 -12.77
N ALA A 298 -7.84 -4.80 -13.37
CA ALA A 298 -7.42 -5.44 -14.61
C ALA A 298 -7.04 -6.93 -14.41
N ARG A 299 -6.93 -7.40 -13.15
CA ARG A 299 -6.52 -8.76 -12.83
C ARG A 299 -7.50 -9.77 -13.43
N PRO A 300 -7.05 -10.62 -14.36
CA PRO A 300 -7.92 -11.63 -14.94
C PRO A 300 -8.36 -12.64 -13.89
N ILE A 301 -9.65 -12.96 -13.92
CA ILE A 301 -10.27 -14.00 -13.11
C ILE A 301 -10.62 -15.15 -14.04
N GLN A 302 -10.17 -16.35 -13.70
CA GLN A 302 -10.49 -17.54 -14.49
C GLN A 302 -11.37 -18.50 -13.70
N PHE A 303 -12.46 -18.98 -14.29
CA PHE A 303 -13.29 -20.03 -13.71
C PHE A 303 -12.94 -21.38 -14.35
N LYS A 304 -12.48 -22.32 -13.54
CA LYS A 304 -12.19 -23.70 -13.98
C LYS A 304 -12.95 -24.71 -13.13
N GLN A 305 -13.37 -25.80 -13.75
CA GLN A 305 -13.76 -27.00 -13.04
C GLN A 305 -12.48 -27.78 -12.73
N ALA A 306 -12.26 -28.17 -11.48
CA ALA A 306 -11.06 -28.90 -11.11
C ALA A 306 -11.04 -30.29 -11.79
N VAL A 307 -9.90 -30.69 -12.36
CA VAL A 307 -9.78 -32.03 -12.97
C VAL A 307 -9.69 -33.05 -11.84
N GLY A 308 -10.70 -33.92 -11.73
CA GLY A 308 -10.77 -34.94 -10.67
C GLY A 308 -11.38 -34.47 -9.35
N ASP A 309 -11.80 -33.21 -9.25
CA ASP A 309 -12.53 -32.64 -8.12
C ASP A 309 -13.83 -32.02 -8.64
N SER A 310 -14.95 -32.37 -8.01
CA SER A 310 -16.29 -31.92 -8.42
C SER A 310 -16.51 -30.41 -8.21
N ALA A 311 -15.66 -29.74 -7.42
CA ALA A 311 -15.84 -28.33 -7.09
C ALA A 311 -15.30 -27.39 -8.19
N ALA A 312 -16.14 -26.42 -8.59
CA ALA A 312 -15.71 -25.30 -9.41
C ALA A 312 -14.75 -24.39 -8.61
N ARG A 313 -13.75 -23.80 -9.29
CA ARG A 313 -12.80 -22.86 -8.69
C ARG A 313 -12.78 -21.54 -9.44
N MET A 314 -12.67 -20.46 -8.68
CA MET A 314 -12.29 -19.14 -9.18
C MET A 314 -10.78 -19.00 -8.99
N LEU A 315 -10.05 -18.74 -10.07
CA LEU A 315 -8.61 -18.59 -10.07
C LEU A 315 -8.27 -17.12 -10.28
N ARG A 316 -7.33 -16.62 -9.48
CA ARG A 316 -6.68 -15.33 -9.73
C ARG A 316 -5.43 -15.58 -10.54
N LEU A 317 -5.30 -14.87 -11.66
CA LEU A 317 -4.14 -14.97 -12.53
C LEU A 317 -3.23 -13.76 -12.34
N ASN A 318 -1.93 -13.98 -12.46
CA ASN A 318 -0.94 -12.92 -12.51
C ASN A 318 -1.13 -12.12 -13.81
N GLU A 319 -1.10 -10.79 -13.71
CA GLU A 319 -1.36 -9.91 -14.86
C GLU A 319 -0.25 -9.95 -15.92
N ASN A 320 0.97 -10.29 -15.51
CA ASN A 320 2.17 -10.20 -16.35
C ASN A 320 2.37 -11.47 -17.18
N ASP A 321 2.27 -12.63 -16.54
CA ASP A 321 2.57 -13.93 -17.17
C ASP A 321 1.36 -14.88 -17.28
N GLY A 322 0.21 -14.52 -16.70
CA GLY A 322 -1.00 -15.34 -16.71
C GLY A 322 -0.93 -16.60 -15.85
N SER A 323 0.10 -16.76 -15.03
CA SER A 323 0.23 -17.87 -14.08
C SER A 323 -0.85 -17.81 -12.99
N VAL A 324 -1.18 -18.96 -12.39
CA VAL A 324 -2.19 -19.02 -11.32
C VAL A 324 -1.55 -18.59 -10.01
N GLU A 325 -2.02 -17.46 -9.47
CA GLU A 325 -1.59 -16.98 -8.15
C GLU A 325 -2.33 -17.70 -7.02
N ASN A 326 -3.66 -17.80 -7.15
CA ASN A 326 -4.52 -18.41 -6.14
C ASN A 326 -5.70 -19.14 -6.78
N GLY A 327 -6.21 -20.16 -6.08
CA GLY A 327 -7.41 -20.90 -6.48
C GLY A 327 -8.42 -21.03 -5.35
N TYR A 328 -9.56 -20.36 -5.51
CA TYR A 328 -10.62 -20.24 -4.53
C TYR A 328 -11.73 -21.26 -4.80
N PRO A 329 -11.99 -22.21 -3.90
CA PRO A 329 -13.06 -23.18 -4.07
C PRO A 329 -14.43 -22.51 -3.98
N ARG A 330 -15.38 -23.00 -4.78
CA ARG A 330 -16.79 -22.62 -4.65
C ARG A 330 -17.36 -23.19 -3.35
N MET A 331 -18.01 -22.34 -2.57
CA MET A 331 -18.70 -22.69 -1.34
C MET A 331 -20.04 -23.38 -1.64
N THR A 332 -20.47 -24.30 -0.77
CA THR A 332 -21.84 -24.84 -0.81
C THR A 332 -22.83 -23.81 -0.23
N ASP A 333 -24.12 -24.06 -0.34
CA ASP A 333 -25.13 -23.13 0.19
C ASP A 333 -25.18 -23.16 1.73
N GLU A 334 -24.80 -24.28 2.34
CA GLU A 334 -24.75 -24.49 3.80
C GLU A 334 -23.47 -23.95 4.43
N GLU A 335 -22.44 -23.69 3.63
CA GLU A 335 -21.16 -23.21 4.11
C GLU A 335 -21.25 -21.71 4.42
N HIS A 336 -20.85 -21.34 5.64
CA HIS A 336 -20.79 -19.95 6.08
C HIS A 336 -19.46 -19.63 6.74
N ILE A 337 -18.97 -18.41 6.53
CA ILE A 337 -17.85 -17.84 7.27
C ILE A 337 -18.35 -17.01 8.46
N PRO A 338 -17.53 -16.79 9.52
CA PRO A 338 -17.94 -16.00 10.68
C PRO A 338 -18.47 -14.60 10.36
N PHE A 339 -17.85 -13.87 9.43
CA PHE A 339 -18.22 -12.49 9.11
C PHE A 339 -19.61 -12.38 8.47
N GLU A 340 -20.16 -13.45 7.87
CA GLU A 340 -21.55 -13.44 7.36
C GLU A 340 -22.57 -13.18 8.46
N PHE A 341 -22.31 -13.63 9.69
CA PHE A 341 -23.19 -13.37 10.82
C PHE A 341 -23.16 -11.90 11.24
N VAL A 342 -22.01 -11.22 11.08
CA VAL A 342 -21.91 -9.77 11.29
C VAL A 342 -22.69 -9.03 10.21
N LEU A 343 -22.52 -9.41 8.94
CA LEU A 343 -23.29 -8.83 7.83
C LEU A 343 -24.81 -9.02 8.00
N ALA A 344 -25.23 -10.14 8.59
CA ALA A 344 -26.63 -10.43 8.89
C ALA A 344 -27.16 -9.70 10.14
N GLY A 345 -26.34 -8.90 10.84
CA GLY A 345 -26.73 -8.21 12.07
C GLY A 345 -26.97 -9.17 13.25
N LYS A 346 -26.20 -10.27 13.30
CA LYS A 346 -26.33 -11.34 14.29
C LYS A 346 -25.04 -11.49 15.12
N PRO A 347 -24.71 -10.51 15.97
CA PRO A 347 -23.41 -10.45 16.65
C PRO A 347 -23.14 -11.64 17.57
N ASP A 348 -24.15 -12.21 18.22
CA ASP A 348 -23.96 -13.38 19.10
C ASP A 348 -23.65 -14.67 18.31
N GLU A 349 -24.29 -14.85 17.15
CA GLU A 349 -23.97 -15.95 16.24
C GLU A 349 -22.55 -15.77 15.66
N ALA A 350 -22.16 -14.53 15.35
CA ALA A 350 -20.79 -14.22 14.95
C ALA A 350 -19.78 -14.59 16.04
N VAL A 351 -20.00 -14.19 17.30
CA VAL A 351 -19.13 -14.57 18.43
C VAL A 351 -18.97 -16.09 18.52
N ALA A 352 -20.06 -16.85 18.37
CA ALA A 352 -20.00 -18.31 18.38
C ALA A 352 -19.17 -18.88 17.20
N ALA A 353 -19.34 -18.31 16.00
CA ALA A 353 -18.59 -18.71 14.81
C ALA A 353 -17.09 -18.40 14.94
N TYR A 354 -16.73 -17.18 15.37
CA TYR A 354 -15.32 -16.80 15.59
C TYR A 354 -14.66 -17.58 16.73
N ARG A 355 -15.39 -17.94 17.78
CA ARG A 355 -14.87 -18.83 18.83
C ARG A 355 -14.59 -20.23 18.30
N THR A 356 -15.47 -20.76 17.46
CA THR A 356 -15.27 -22.05 16.78
C THR A 356 -14.02 -21.99 15.90
N LEU A 357 -13.87 -20.94 15.08
CA LEU A 357 -12.69 -20.73 14.24
C LEU A 357 -11.41 -20.63 15.09
N LYS A 358 -11.41 -19.81 16.14
CA LYS A 358 -10.26 -19.64 17.04
C LYS A 358 -9.85 -20.93 17.76
N SER A 359 -10.83 -21.76 18.12
CA SER A 359 -10.56 -23.06 18.73
C SER A 359 -9.98 -24.07 17.74
N ALA A 360 -10.37 -24.00 16.47
CA ALA A 360 -9.90 -24.91 15.43
C ALA A 360 -8.55 -24.47 14.84
N ALA A 361 -8.33 -23.16 14.70
CA ALA A 361 -7.15 -22.55 14.10
C ALA A 361 -6.79 -21.25 14.85
N PRO A 362 -6.09 -21.36 16.00
CA PRO A 362 -5.76 -20.19 16.84
C PRO A 362 -4.77 -19.22 16.19
N GLU A 363 -3.96 -19.70 15.23
CA GLU A 363 -2.99 -18.91 14.46
C GLU A 363 -3.61 -18.25 13.22
N ASP A 364 -4.91 -18.45 12.98
CA ASP A 364 -5.62 -17.84 11.86
C ASP A 364 -5.71 -16.32 12.06
N GLU A 365 -5.24 -15.54 11.09
CA GLU A 365 -5.24 -14.09 11.20
C GLU A 365 -6.62 -13.49 11.47
N ALA A 366 -7.69 -14.14 10.98
CA ALA A 366 -9.06 -13.65 11.16
C ALA A 366 -9.52 -13.64 12.62
N VAL A 367 -8.85 -14.38 13.51
CA VAL A 367 -9.20 -14.42 14.93
C VAL A 367 -8.24 -13.63 15.81
N HIS A 368 -7.18 -13.05 15.26
CA HIS A 368 -6.20 -12.26 16.00
C HIS A 368 -6.78 -10.92 16.48
N GLU A 369 -6.54 -10.57 17.75
CA GLU A 369 -7.05 -9.36 18.39
C GLU A 369 -6.74 -8.09 17.57
N GLY A 370 -5.48 -7.93 17.18
CA GLY A 370 -5.03 -6.77 16.40
C GLY A 370 -5.69 -6.69 15.03
N ARG A 371 -5.81 -7.81 14.32
CA ARG A 371 -6.40 -7.86 12.97
C ARG A 371 -7.90 -7.55 13.01
N LEU A 372 -8.63 -8.10 13.98
CA LEU A 372 -10.05 -7.76 14.21
C LEU A 372 -10.22 -6.29 14.57
N ASN A 373 -9.31 -5.73 15.36
CA ASN A 373 -9.33 -4.32 15.72
C ASN A 373 -9.10 -3.42 14.49
N ASP A 374 -8.05 -3.69 13.71
CA ASP A 374 -7.75 -2.97 12.47
C ASP A 374 -8.91 -3.06 11.47
N PHE A 375 -9.56 -4.22 11.38
CA PHE A 375 -10.72 -4.40 10.51
C PHE A 375 -11.92 -3.55 10.97
N GLY A 376 -12.22 -3.52 12.27
CA GLY A 376 -13.24 -2.64 12.84
C GLY A 376 -12.99 -1.16 12.53
N TYR A 377 -11.75 -0.69 12.66
CA TYR A 377 -11.40 0.70 12.30
C TYR A 377 -11.50 0.97 10.80
N SER A 378 -11.15 0.02 9.94
CA SER A 378 -11.35 0.13 8.48
C SER A 378 -12.85 0.30 8.13
N LEU A 379 -13.72 -0.49 8.76
CA LEU A 379 -15.17 -0.35 8.62
C LEU A 379 -15.66 1.02 9.13
N MET A 380 -15.14 1.53 10.25
CA MET A 380 -15.48 2.87 10.74
C MET A 380 -15.05 3.98 9.80
N ALA A 381 -13.87 3.85 9.18
CA ALA A 381 -13.32 4.83 8.24
C ALA A 381 -14.16 4.92 6.96
N THR A 382 -14.73 3.79 6.51
CA THR A 382 -15.64 3.72 5.36
C THR A 382 -17.10 4.02 5.69
N GLY A 383 -17.39 4.45 6.93
CA GLY A 383 -18.75 4.81 7.36
C GLY A 383 -19.65 3.63 7.72
N LYS A 384 -19.15 2.38 7.67
CA LYS A 384 -19.86 1.14 8.02
C LYS A 384 -19.86 0.92 9.56
N THR A 385 -20.32 1.92 10.30
CA THR A 385 -20.15 2.01 11.77
C THR A 385 -20.89 0.93 12.56
N VAL A 386 -22.02 0.42 12.05
CA VAL A 386 -22.75 -0.70 12.67
C VAL A 386 -21.96 -2.02 12.53
N LEU A 387 -21.41 -2.30 11.35
CA LEU A 387 -20.57 -3.48 11.13
C LEU A 387 -19.30 -3.41 11.98
N ALA A 388 -18.69 -2.22 12.08
CA ALA A 388 -17.54 -2.01 12.95
C ALA A 388 -17.85 -2.32 14.42
N ARG A 389 -18.98 -1.80 14.94
CA ARG A 389 -19.45 -2.08 16.30
C ARG A 389 -19.57 -3.59 16.53
N ASP A 390 -20.14 -4.33 15.59
CA ASP A 390 -20.34 -5.78 15.72
C ASP A 390 -19.02 -6.57 15.62
N ILE A 391 -18.05 -6.13 14.81
CA ILE A 391 -16.69 -6.69 14.81
C ILE A 391 -15.96 -6.42 16.13
N PHE A 392 -16.06 -5.21 16.69
CA PHE A 392 -15.49 -4.91 17.99
C PHE A 392 -16.18 -5.69 19.11
N TYR A 393 -17.49 -5.93 19.01
CA TYR A 393 -18.23 -6.81 19.91
C TYR A 393 -17.66 -8.24 19.88
N VAL A 394 -17.40 -8.78 18.68
CA VAL A 394 -16.72 -10.07 18.52
C VAL A 394 -15.35 -10.06 19.19
N ASN A 395 -14.52 -9.05 18.89
CA ASN A 395 -13.17 -8.93 19.44
C ASN A 395 -13.18 -8.89 20.98
N MET A 396 -14.08 -8.09 21.56
CA MET A 396 -14.31 -8.00 22.99
C MET A 396 -14.68 -9.34 23.63
N HIS A 397 -15.45 -10.18 22.94
CA HIS A 397 -15.85 -11.50 23.42
C HIS A 397 -14.77 -12.59 23.23
N LEU A 398 -13.86 -12.39 22.29
CA LEU A 398 -12.71 -13.27 22.05
C LEU A 398 -11.52 -12.95 22.95
N TYR A 399 -11.40 -11.68 23.40
CA TYR A 399 -10.28 -11.16 24.19
C TYR A 399 -10.76 -10.31 25.39
N PRO A 400 -11.58 -10.85 26.31
CA PRO A 400 -12.22 -10.09 27.39
C PRO A 400 -11.27 -9.55 28.47
N LYS A 401 -9.96 -9.81 28.36
CA LYS A 401 -8.92 -9.32 29.27
C LYS A 401 -8.12 -8.14 28.71
N SER A 402 -8.36 -7.75 27.47
CA SER A 402 -7.71 -6.59 26.85
C SER A 402 -8.53 -5.33 27.15
N SER A 403 -7.89 -4.26 27.64
CA SER A 403 -8.56 -2.96 27.81
C SER A 403 -8.91 -2.33 26.46
N ASN A 404 -8.08 -2.58 25.44
CA ASN A 404 -8.18 -2.01 24.10
C ASN A 404 -9.48 -2.41 23.41
N VAL A 405 -9.90 -3.68 23.50
CA VAL A 405 -11.13 -4.15 22.84
C VAL A 405 -12.40 -3.49 23.40
N TYR A 406 -12.40 -3.09 24.68
CA TYR A 406 -13.50 -2.33 25.28
C TYR A 406 -13.50 -0.86 24.83
N ASP A 407 -12.33 -0.27 24.64
CA ASP A 407 -12.19 1.11 24.14
C ASP A 407 -12.72 1.21 22.70
N SER A 408 -12.23 0.35 21.80
CA SER A 408 -12.65 0.34 20.39
C SER A 408 -14.15 0.05 20.22
N TYR A 409 -14.70 -0.89 21.01
CA TYR A 409 -16.14 -1.15 21.01
C TYR A 409 -16.94 0.07 21.49
N ALA A 410 -16.48 0.75 22.56
CA ALA A 410 -17.12 1.94 23.09
C ALA A 410 -17.11 3.11 22.08
N GLU A 411 -16.02 3.27 21.34
CA GLU A 411 -15.90 4.29 20.29
C GLU A 411 -16.91 4.06 19.17
N ALA A 412 -17.03 2.81 18.68
CA ALA A 412 -18.03 2.47 17.67
C ALA A 412 -19.46 2.65 18.18
N CYS A 413 -19.76 2.27 19.43
CA CYS A 413 -21.06 2.53 20.07
C CYS A 413 -21.37 4.05 20.07
N LEU A 414 -20.40 4.87 20.49
CA LEU A 414 -20.57 6.32 20.54
C LEU A 414 -20.84 6.91 19.15
N LYS A 415 -20.11 6.45 18.12
CA LYS A 415 -20.31 6.87 16.73
C LYS A 415 -21.68 6.46 16.17
N ASN A 416 -22.27 5.38 16.69
CA ASN A 416 -23.64 4.95 16.38
C ASN A 416 -24.72 5.62 17.24
N GLY A 417 -24.36 6.54 18.15
CA GLY A 417 -25.30 7.22 19.05
C GLY A 417 -25.71 6.41 20.28
N GLU A 418 -25.05 5.28 20.55
CA GLU A 418 -25.32 4.39 21.67
C GLU A 418 -24.56 4.85 22.92
N GLU A 419 -24.82 6.07 23.38
CA GLU A 419 -24.04 6.74 24.43
C GLU A 419 -23.99 5.96 25.76
N GLU A 420 -25.06 5.28 26.13
CA GLU A 420 -25.09 4.47 27.36
C GLU A 420 -24.17 3.26 27.28
N LEU A 421 -24.18 2.58 26.13
CA LEU A 421 -23.35 1.41 25.88
C LEU A 421 -21.88 1.79 25.75
N ALA A 422 -21.60 2.92 25.09
CA ALA A 422 -20.28 3.52 25.04
C ALA A 422 -19.75 3.83 26.45
N LEU A 423 -20.55 4.49 27.29
CA LEU A 423 -20.14 4.86 28.66
C LEU A 423 -19.79 3.63 29.50
N VAL A 424 -20.61 2.57 29.44
CA VAL A 424 -20.34 1.32 30.19
C VAL A 424 -19.00 0.70 29.77
N ASN A 425 -18.70 0.68 28.47
CA ASN A 425 -17.49 0.06 27.96
C ASN A 425 -16.23 0.93 28.13
N TYR A 426 -16.33 2.25 27.98
CA TYR A 426 -15.22 3.14 28.33
C TYR A 426 -14.85 3.05 29.81
N LYS A 427 -15.84 2.98 30.71
CA LYS A 427 -15.59 2.75 32.15
C LYS A 427 -14.86 1.43 32.39
N LYS A 428 -15.24 0.38 31.66
CA LYS A 428 -14.59 -0.93 31.76
C LYS A 428 -13.15 -0.90 31.23
N SER A 429 -12.92 -0.26 30.08
CA SER A 429 -11.57 -0.05 29.54
C SER A 429 -10.69 0.71 30.53
N PHE A 430 -11.17 1.84 31.06
CA PHE A 430 -10.43 2.66 32.02
C PHE A 430 -10.15 1.93 33.35
N ALA A 431 -11.09 1.10 33.82
CA ALA A 431 -10.85 0.27 35.01
C ALA A 431 -9.75 -0.78 34.80
N MET A 432 -9.55 -1.24 33.56
CA MET A 432 -8.47 -2.17 33.19
C MET A 432 -7.15 -1.46 32.90
N ASP A 433 -7.21 -0.27 32.32
CA ASP A 433 -6.05 0.60 32.05
C ASP A 433 -6.33 2.04 32.48
N PRO A 434 -5.97 2.41 33.73
CA PRO A 434 -6.17 3.77 34.25
C PRO A 434 -5.36 4.85 33.54
N ASN A 435 -4.40 4.49 32.67
CA ASN A 435 -3.62 5.45 31.88
C ASN A 435 -4.29 5.80 30.55
N ASN A 436 -5.41 5.16 30.19
CA ASN A 436 -6.17 5.47 29.00
C ASN A 436 -6.85 6.86 29.12
N SER A 437 -6.09 7.89 28.72
CA SER A 437 -6.53 9.28 28.75
C SER A 437 -7.73 9.57 27.84
N ASN A 438 -7.90 8.81 26.75
CA ASN A 438 -9.05 8.92 25.86
C ASN A 438 -10.33 8.50 26.57
N ALA A 439 -10.34 7.31 27.16
CA ALA A 439 -11.49 6.82 27.94
C ALA A 439 -11.85 7.78 29.08
N ALA A 440 -10.86 8.27 29.84
CA ALA A 440 -11.09 9.24 30.92
C ALA A 440 -11.79 10.52 30.43
N ARG A 441 -11.37 11.05 29.27
CA ARG A 441 -11.96 12.24 28.66
C ARG A 441 -13.40 11.98 28.23
N VAL A 442 -13.65 10.89 27.49
CA VAL A 442 -14.99 10.59 26.95
C VAL A 442 -15.99 10.27 28.07
N ILE A 443 -15.58 9.55 29.11
CA ILE A 443 -16.43 9.30 30.29
C ILE A 443 -16.92 10.62 30.89
N LYS A 444 -16.00 11.58 31.12
CA LYS A 444 -16.33 12.89 31.68
C LYS A 444 -17.29 13.68 30.79
N GLU A 445 -17.11 13.61 29.47
CA GLU A 445 -18.00 14.27 28.51
C GLU A 445 -19.43 13.70 28.56
N LEU A 446 -19.57 12.37 28.53
CA LEU A 446 -20.87 11.70 28.56
C LEU A 446 -21.61 11.87 29.89
N GLU A 447 -20.91 11.81 31.02
CA GLU A 447 -21.50 12.09 32.34
C GLU A 447 -21.88 13.58 32.51
N GLY A 448 -21.09 14.47 31.90
CA GLY A 448 -21.37 15.90 31.85
C GLY A 448 -22.62 16.25 31.03
N LYS A 449 -22.93 15.49 29.98
CA LYS A 449 -24.19 15.65 29.21
C LYS A 449 -25.42 15.24 30.02
N LYS A 450 -25.36 14.11 30.74
CA LYS A 450 -26.49 13.62 31.57
C LYS A 450 -26.85 14.53 32.75
N SER A 451 -25.98 15.46 33.14
CA SER A 451 -26.16 16.36 34.29
C SER A 451 -26.70 17.75 33.94
N ARG A 452 -26.98 18.04 32.66
CA ARG A 452 -27.62 19.30 32.22
C ARG A 452 -29.12 19.06 31.96
N PRO A 453 -30.05 19.68 32.71
CA PRO A 453 -31.47 19.63 32.38
C PRO A 453 -31.76 20.39 31.07
N GLU A 454 -32.71 19.88 30.28
CA GLU A 454 -33.23 20.51 29.05
C GLU A 454 -33.84 21.89 29.27
#